data_AF-A0A3G6ZK84-F1
#
_entry.id   AF-A0A3G6ZK84-F1
#
_cell.length_a   1.000
_cell.length_b   1.000
_cell.length_c   1.000
_cell.angle_alpha   90.00
_cell.angle_beta   90.00
_cell.angle_gamma   90.00
#
_symmetry.space_group_name_H-M   'P 1'
#
loop_
_entity.id
_entity.type
_entity.pdbx_description
1 polymer ?
#
loop_
_entity_poly.entity_id
_entity_poly.type
_entity_poly.pdbx_seq_one_letter_code
_entity_poly.pdbx_strand_id
1 'polypeptide(L)'
;MATFARTMRRGLPRVAGGDPWPPPGEVPPVVEERPAVEAPPTEPRARRVETPADPSENVAPAASGQQKSTGREPRRMRQGLPRVVGGEPWPPAAATPGGAPWPQTGEATGAPKPAAAAAAAAGRADARAGAERAVTRETPADPSENVAPAASTPQESTARGGERVRRGLPRVAGGNPWPPADFTPRPRAAAAPPADASARAATLVADPAESEAPAPSGQQESTARDGDAGVPASTAPPASADIAVASAPAGPRAPLPFTPTVFPGAAASVRPAPPAEPRRIGPYTPLQWAGVAAVGGFTLLVAAGLVVVIVRFLLSIPPLQGFVEQFPGEYHLPEWAPVGIPAWLGWQHFFNVFLMVLIIRTGLQVRTEKRPTVFWSPKGNKRRKISLNLWLHQALDVLWVANGIIYIVLHFTTGQWVRIVPTSWEVIPNAVSAGLQYLSLDWPTENGWVNYNSLQQLAYFATVFIAAPLAIITGVRMSGFWPKDAARLNRLYPVEWARKVHFPVMLYFVVFIIFHVTLVFATGALRNLNHMYAAQGSVDPNAYADNWAGLLIFILSLGIIVAGWVAARPLVVAPIARLFGTVKSR
;
A
#
# COMPACT_ATOMS: atom_id res chain seq x y z
N MET A 1 -41.63 28.47 47.09
CA MET A 1 -40.25 27.93 47.18
C MET A 1 -40.32 26.42 47.07
N ALA A 2 -39.57 25.81 46.16
CA ALA A 2 -39.33 24.37 46.11
C ALA A 2 -38.03 24.11 45.32
N THR A 3 -37.02 23.53 45.97
CA THR A 3 -35.68 23.32 45.41
C THR A 3 -35.53 21.91 44.85
N PHE A 4 -35.51 21.77 43.52
CA PHE A 4 -35.20 20.50 42.87
C PHE A 4 -33.68 20.24 42.81
N ALA A 5 -33.12 19.67 43.87
CA ALA A 5 -31.77 19.11 43.83
C ALA A 5 -31.77 17.77 43.07
N ARG A 6 -31.19 17.74 41.86
CA ARG A 6 -30.97 16.49 41.11
C ARG A 6 -29.79 15.71 41.69
N THR A 7 -30.06 14.63 42.40
CA THR A 7 -29.04 13.65 42.85
C THR A 7 -28.48 12.86 41.66
N MET A 8 -27.18 13.00 41.39
CA MET A 8 -26.48 12.25 40.35
C MET A 8 -26.14 10.84 40.86
N ARG A 9 -26.58 9.77 40.16
CA ARG A 9 -26.18 8.39 40.52
C ARG A 9 -24.68 8.19 40.27
N ARG A 10 -23.95 7.68 41.27
CA ARG A 10 -22.53 7.34 41.15
C ARG A 10 -22.34 6.09 40.29
N GLY A 11 -21.31 6.10 39.46
CA GLY A 11 -20.88 4.96 38.65
C GLY A 11 -19.78 4.13 39.32
N LEU A 12 -19.51 2.97 38.73
CA LEU A 12 -18.45 2.05 39.18
C LEU A 12 -17.07 2.74 39.27
N PRO A 13 -16.21 2.29 40.21
CA PRO A 13 -14.84 2.80 40.35
C PRO A 13 -14.02 2.66 39.07
N ARG A 14 -13.14 3.64 38.81
CA ARG A 14 -12.25 3.64 37.63
C ARG A 14 -11.04 2.70 37.74
N VAL A 15 -10.84 2.11 38.91
CA VAL A 15 -9.80 1.11 39.24
C VAL A 15 -10.40 0.07 40.19
N ALA A 16 -9.93 -1.17 40.12
CA ALA A 16 -10.35 -2.22 41.06
C ALA A 16 -10.00 -1.81 42.50
N GLY A 17 -11.00 -1.79 43.40
CA GLY A 17 -10.84 -1.35 44.79
C GLY A 17 -10.84 0.17 45.03
N GLY A 18 -11.11 0.99 44.02
CA GLY A 18 -11.25 2.45 44.18
C GLY A 18 -12.65 2.90 44.61
N ASP A 19 -12.80 4.20 44.89
CA ASP A 19 -14.10 4.80 45.22
C ASP A 19 -15.03 5.02 44.01
N PRO A 20 -16.37 5.03 44.20
CA PRO A 20 -17.34 5.33 43.15
C PRO A 20 -17.23 6.77 42.63
N TRP A 21 -17.31 6.96 41.32
CA TRP A 21 -17.19 8.28 40.66
C TRP A 21 -18.55 8.93 40.41
N PRO A 22 -18.74 10.26 40.59
CA PRO A 22 -17.78 11.26 41.07
C PRO A 22 -17.67 11.33 42.60
N PRO A 23 -16.54 11.86 43.12
CA PRO A 23 -16.34 12.06 44.56
C PRO A 23 -17.34 13.05 45.18
N PRO A 24 -17.63 12.95 46.49
CA PRO A 24 -18.51 13.89 47.18
C PRO A 24 -17.94 15.33 47.14
N GLY A 25 -18.76 16.30 46.74
CA GLY A 25 -18.46 17.73 46.85
C GLY A 25 -18.03 18.44 45.56
N GLU A 26 -17.58 17.73 44.52
CA GLU A 26 -17.22 18.36 43.24
C GLU A 26 -18.44 18.52 42.31
N VAL A 27 -19.09 19.69 42.40
CA VAL A 27 -20.04 20.15 41.37
C VAL A 27 -19.26 20.98 40.35
N PRO A 28 -19.16 20.58 39.07
CA PRO A 28 -18.57 21.43 38.04
C PRO A 28 -19.46 22.67 37.81
N PRO A 29 -18.88 23.85 37.54
CA PRO A 29 -19.65 25.09 37.42
C PRO A 29 -20.66 25.01 36.27
N VAL A 30 -21.93 25.30 36.59
CA VAL A 30 -22.98 25.53 35.61
C VAL A 30 -22.67 26.83 34.86
N VAL A 31 -22.61 26.77 33.53
CA VAL A 31 -22.60 27.97 32.69
C VAL A 31 -24.05 28.43 32.55
N GLU A 32 -24.40 29.55 33.20
CA GLU A 32 -25.70 30.18 33.01
C GLU A 32 -25.86 30.69 31.57
N GLU A 33 -26.96 30.30 30.92
CA GLU A 33 -27.41 30.96 29.69
C GLU A 33 -27.88 32.38 30.03
N ARG A 34 -27.25 33.40 29.44
CA ARG A 34 -27.81 34.75 29.42
C ARG A 34 -28.91 34.83 28.36
N PRO A 35 -30.06 35.47 28.64
CA PRO A 35 -31.16 35.56 27.69
C PRO A 35 -30.79 36.39 26.46
N ALA A 36 -31.43 36.09 25.33
CA ALA A 36 -31.24 36.79 24.08
C ALA A 36 -31.74 38.24 24.15
N VAL A 37 -31.04 39.14 23.46
CA VAL A 37 -31.52 40.49 23.14
C VAL A 37 -31.91 40.51 21.67
N GLU A 38 -33.11 41.01 21.41
CA GLU A 38 -33.81 41.02 20.13
C GLU A 38 -33.34 42.17 19.22
N ALA A 39 -33.37 41.96 17.91
CA ALA A 39 -33.07 42.98 16.89
C ALA A 39 -33.98 42.80 15.65
N PRO A 40 -34.41 43.89 14.99
CA PRO A 40 -35.62 43.92 14.16
C PRO A 40 -35.46 43.32 12.74
N PRO A 41 -36.58 43.02 12.05
CA PRO A 41 -36.59 42.29 10.78
C PRO A 41 -36.20 43.15 9.56
N THR A 42 -35.72 42.49 8.50
CA THR A 42 -35.56 43.08 7.16
C THR A 42 -36.26 42.23 6.09
N GLU A 43 -37.04 42.88 5.25
CA GLU A 43 -37.91 42.28 4.22
C GLU A 43 -37.21 41.99 2.87
N PRO A 44 -37.77 41.12 2.01
CA PRO A 44 -37.08 40.61 0.82
C PRO A 44 -37.24 41.51 -0.41
N ARG A 45 -36.23 41.53 -1.29
CA ARG A 45 -36.29 42.23 -2.59
C ARG A 45 -36.34 41.24 -3.77
N ALA A 46 -37.25 41.52 -4.70
CA ALA A 46 -37.64 40.60 -5.77
C ALA A 46 -36.76 40.64 -7.04
N ARG A 47 -36.97 39.59 -7.85
CA ARG A 47 -36.33 39.25 -9.13
C ARG A 47 -36.89 40.09 -10.29
N ARG A 48 -36.08 40.38 -11.32
CA ARG A 48 -36.56 40.79 -12.66
C ARG A 48 -35.81 40.00 -13.74
N VAL A 49 -36.53 39.71 -14.83
CA VAL A 49 -36.12 38.97 -16.04
C VAL A 49 -36.34 39.90 -17.23
N GLU A 50 -35.49 39.88 -18.24
CA GLU A 50 -35.73 40.58 -19.53
C GLU A 50 -34.95 39.93 -20.70
N THR A 51 -35.64 39.76 -21.83
CA THR A 51 -35.22 39.34 -23.21
C THR A 51 -36.50 39.49 -24.09
N PRO A 52 -36.49 39.44 -25.44
CA PRO A 52 -35.40 39.49 -26.45
C PRO A 52 -35.65 40.50 -27.61
N ALA A 53 -34.76 40.57 -28.62
CA ALA A 53 -35.08 40.94 -30.02
C ALA A 53 -33.93 40.58 -31.01
N ASP A 54 -34.31 40.33 -32.27
CA ASP A 54 -33.50 40.05 -33.49
C ASP A 54 -34.11 40.91 -34.64
N PRO A 55 -33.45 41.30 -35.79
CA PRO A 55 -33.42 40.41 -36.97
C PRO A 55 -32.39 40.66 -38.14
N SER A 56 -32.41 39.72 -39.12
CA SER A 56 -32.40 39.91 -40.63
C SER A 56 -31.13 39.74 -41.50
N GLU A 57 -31.36 39.50 -42.80
CA GLU A 57 -30.55 38.72 -43.79
C GLU A 57 -29.75 39.56 -44.83
N ASN A 58 -28.85 38.92 -45.62
CA ASN A 58 -28.85 39.02 -47.11
C ASN A 58 -27.91 38.07 -47.91
N VAL A 59 -28.01 38.12 -49.25
CA VAL A 59 -27.74 37.05 -50.26
C VAL A 59 -26.40 37.14 -51.05
N ALA A 60 -26.02 36.05 -51.74
CA ALA A 60 -24.80 35.82 -52.56
C ALA A 60 -24.79 36.51 -53.96
N PRO A 61 -23.73 36.36 -54.80
CA PRO A 61 -23.63 35.19 -55.72
C PRO A 61 -22.19 34.66 -56.01
N ALA A 62 -22.07 33.66 -56.88
CA ALA A 62 -20.85 32.86 -57.14
C ALA A 62 -20.18 33.12 -58.52
N ALA A 63 -18.93 32.65 -58.69
CA ALA A 63 -18.24 32.51 -59.98
C ALA A 63 -17.29 31.28 -59.99
N SER A 64 -17.03 30.72 -61.17
CA SER A 64 -16.48 29.37 -61.40
C SER A 64 -14.99 29.34 -61.83
N GLY A 65 -14.32 28.19 -61.66
CA GLY A 65 -12.93 27.99 -62.12
C GLY A 65 -12.49 26.52 -62.13
N GLN A 66 -11.82 26.09 -63.21
CA GLN A 66 -11.53 24.68 -63.52
C GLN A 66 -10.18 24.16 -62.99
N GLN A 67 -10.22 22.94 -62.42
CA GLN A 67 -9.43 21.76 -62.84
C GLN A 67 -7.89 21.87 -63.02
N LYS A 68 -7.13 21.09 -62.22
CA LYS A 68 -6.14 20.11 -62.73
C LYS A 68 -5.60 19.18 -61.63
N SER A 69 -5.54 17.89 -61.94
CA SER A 69 -4.99 16.83 -61.11
C SER A 69 -3.49 16.65 -61.36
N THR A 70 -2.73 16.33 -60.30
CA THR A 70 -1.40 15.72 -60.41
C THR A 70 -1.42 14.36 -59.74
N GLY A 71 -1.19 13.31 -60.52
CA GLY A 71 -1.15 11.93 -60.02
C GLY A 71 0.09 11.68 -59.16
N ARG A 72 -0.08 10.93 -58.08
CA ARG A 72 1.04 10.47 -57.24
C ARG A 72 1.09 8.95 -57.28
N GLU A 73 2.21 8.39 -57.73
CA GLU A 73 2.41 6.93 -57.74
C GLU A 73 2.37 6.33 -56.33
N PRO A 74 1.81 5.11 -56.16
CA PRO A 74 1.80 4.42 -54.88
C PRO A 74 3.19 3.87 -54.53
N ARG A 75 3.66 4.18 -53.30
CA ARG A 75 4.90 3.62 -52.75
C ARG A 75 4.75 2.10 -52.55
N ARG A 76 5.64 1.30 -53.16
CA ARG A 76 5.76 -0.13 -52.87
C ARG A 76 6.27 -0.35 -51.44
N MET A 77 5.61 -1.24 -50.68
CA MET A 77 6.11 -1.72 -49.38
C MET A 77 7.23 -2.76 -49.58
N ARG A 78 8.19 -2.84 -48.66
CA ARG A 78 9.20 -3.92 -48.63
C ARG A 78 8.57 -5.19 -48.07
N GLN A 79 8.74 -6.31 -48.77
CA GLN A 79 8.35 -7.63 -48.29
C GLN A 79 9.43 -8.23 -47.39
N GLY A 80 9.01 -8.91 -46.31
CA GLY A 80 9.86 -9.66 -45.38
C GLY A 80 9.83 -11.17 -45.65
N LEU A 81 10.54 -11.94 -44.82
CA LEU A 81 10.65 -13.40 -45.00
C LEU A 81 9.29 -14.12 -44.93
N PRO A 82 9.15 -15.27 -45.63
CA PRO A 82 7.95 -16.09 -45.58
C PRO A 82 7.60 -16.55 -44.16
N ARG A 83 6.29 -16.58 -43.86
CA ARG A 83 5.76 -17.09 -42.58
C ARG A 83 5.73 -18.62 -42.46
N VAL A 84 6.07 -19.32 -43.54
CA VAL A 84 6.12 -20.79 -43.63
C VAL A 84 7.32 -21.18 -44.49
N VAL A 85 7.99 -22.29 -44.17
CA VAL A 85 9.13 -22.79 -44.96
C VAL A 85 8.65 -23.11 -46.38
N GLY A 86 9.18 -22.41 -47.38
CA GLY A 86 8.78 -22.51 -48.79
C GLY A 86 7.58 -21.63 -49.21
N GLY A 87 7.05 -20.78 -48.33
CA GLY A 87 5.98 -19.83 -48.69
C GLY A 87 6.47 -18.55 -49.40
N GLU A 88 5.54 -17.70 -49.83
CA GLU A 88 5.87 -16.39 -50.41
C GLU A 88 6.29 -15.32 -49.36
N PRO A 89 7.08 -14.32 -49.75
CA PRO A 89 7.39 -13.15 -48.92
C PRO A 89 6.14 -12.37 -48.48
N TRP A 90 6.10 -11.96 -47.21
CA TRP A 90 4.94 -11.24 -46.65
C TRP A 90 5.17 -9.71 -46.65
N PRO A 91 4.20 -8.87 -47.06
CA PRO A 91 2.86 -9.21 -47.56
C PRO A 91 2.85 -9.59 -49.05
N PRO A 92 1.88 -10.39 -49.53
CA PRO A 92 1.81 -10.84 -50.93
C PRO A 92 1.70 -9.68 -51.92
N ALA A 93 2.31 -9.82 -53.10
CA ALA A 93 2.42 -8.72 -54.08
C ALA A 93 1.06 -8.20 -54.61
N ALA A 94 0.00 -8.98 -54.49
CA ALA A 94 -1.37 -8.62 -54.88
C ALA A 94 -2.18 -7.88 -53.79
N ALA A 95 -1.68 -7.78 -52.55
CA ALA A 95 -2.40 -7.18 -51.43
C ALA A 95 -2.34 -5.63 -51.42
N THR A 96 -2.79 -5.00 -52.51
CA THR A 96 -3.16 -3.58 -52.52
C THR A 96 -4.65 -3.48 -52.24
N PRO A 97 -5.13 -2.67 -51.27
CA PRO A 97 -6.55 -2.35 -51.14
C PRO A 97 -7.02 -1.50 -52.33
N GLY A 98 -7.31 -2.16 -53.45
CA GLY A 98 -8.06 -1.57 -54.56
C GLY A 98 -9.49 -1.29 -54.09
N GLY A 99 -9.95 -0.06 -54.30
CA GLY A 99 -11.26 0.37 -53.80
C GLY A 99 -12.42 -0.41 -54.44
N ALA A 100 -13.33 -0.90 -53.61
CA ALA A 100 -14.69 -1.26 -54.01
C ALA A 100 -15.63 -0.07 -53.72
N PRO A 101 -16.72 0.12 -54.50
CA PRO A 101 -17.48 1.37 -54.47
C PRO A 101 -18.54 1.39 -53.37
N TRP A 102 -18.63 2.52 -52.66
CA TRP A 102 -19.81 2.84 -51.84
C TRP A 102 -20.93 3.37 -52.73
N PRO A 103 -22.21 3.00 -52.50
CA PRO A 103 -23.33 3.50 -53.28
C PRO A 103 -23.56 5.00 -53.02
N GLN A 104 -23.70 5.79 -54.09
CA GLN A 104 -24.01 7.21 -53.99
C GLN A 104 -25.52 7.45 -53.96
N THR A 105 -26.02 8.09 -52.91
CA THR A 105 -27.29 8.84 -52.89
C THR A 105 -27.20 9.98 -51.87
N GLY A 106 -27.49 11.23 -52.29
CA GLY A 106 -27.81 12.33 -51.37
C GLY A 106 -26.76 13.44 -51.25
N GLU A 107 -27.14 14.64 -51.67
CA GLU A 107 -26.36 15.88 -51.68
C GLU A 107 -26.19 16.57 -50.30
N ALA A 108 -25.13 17.40 -50.24
CA ALA A 108 -25.05 18.72 -49.57
C ALA A 108 -25.03 18.84 -48.01
N THR A 109 -24.39 19.85 -47.38
CA THR A 109 -23.30 20.79 -47.80
C THR A 109 -22.59 21.44 -46.59
N GLY A 110 -21.28 21.72 -46.75
CA GLY A 110 -20.71 23.06 -46.50
C GLY A 110 -20.24 23.47 -45.10
N ALA A 111 -18.92 23.68 -44.95
CA ALA A 111 -18.30 24.40 -43.82
C ALA A 111 -17.13 25.30 -44.30
N PRO A 112 -16.90 26.48 -43.69
CA PRO A 112 -16.01 27.52 -44.26
C PRO A 112 -14.54 27.47 -43.77
N LYS A 113 -13.69 28.30 -44.41
CA LYS A 113 -12.26 28.52 -44.10
C LYS A 113 -11.96 30.02 -43.90
N PRO A 114 -11.14 30.38 -42.90
CA PRO A 114 -9.99 31.29 -43.08
C PRO A 114 -8.70 30.65 -42.48
N ALA A 115 -7.44 30.90 -42.87
CA ALA A 115 -6.68 32.04 -43.41
C ALA A 115 -5.79 32.79 -42.36
N ALA A 116 -4.53 32.35 -42.27
CA ALA A 116 -3.25 33.07 -42.05
C ALA A 116 -3.04 34.21 -41.00
N ALA A 117 -2.00 34.05 -40.15
CA ALA A 117 -0.95 35.05 -39.78
C ALA A 117 0.05 34.35 -38.79
N ALA A 118 1.36 34.18 -39.05
CA ALA A 118 2.47 35.13 -39.25
C ALA A 118 3.19 35.57 -37.94
N ALA A 119 4.44 35.14 -37.76
CA ALA A 119 5.44 35.72 -36.85
C ALA A 119 6.86 35.43 -37.37
N ALA A 120 7.80 36.36 -37.16
CA ALA A 120 9.03 36.49 -37.96
C ALA A 120 10.32 35.99 -37.26
N ALA A 121 11.43 35.96 -38.02
CA ALA A 121 12.76 35.52 -37.59
C ALA A 121 13.79 36.66 -37.53
N ALA A 122 14.83 36.49 -36.70
CA ALA A 122 16.14 37.14 -36.79
C ALA A 122 17.14 36.38 -35.87
N GLY A 123 18.41 36.13 -36.21
CA GLY A 123 19.10 36.24 -37.51
C GLY A 123 20.63 36.10 -37.38
N ARG A 124 21.31 35.58 -38.44
CA ARG A 124 22.76 35.68 -38.80
C ARG A 124 23.81 35.17 -37.76
N ALA A 125 25.04 34.75 -38.10
CA ALA A 125 25.80 34.75 -39.36
C ALA A 125 26.85 33.60 -39.41
N ASP A 126 27.41 33.35 -40.62
CA ASP A 126 28.78 32.88 -40.94
C ASP A 126 29.34 31.54 -40.40
N ALA A 127 30.40 30.91 -40.97
CA ALA A 127 30.85 30.69 -42.36
C ALA A 127 32.09 29.76 -42.36
N ARG A 128 32.25 28.88 -43.40
CA ARG A 128 33.50 28.16 -43.79
C ARG A 128 34.10 27.14 -42.77
N ALA A 129 35.07 26.26 -43.10
CA ALA A 129 35.37 25.46 -44.31
C ALA A 129 36.53 24.46 -44.01
N GLY A 130 36.56 23.29 -44.67
CA GLY A 130 37.72 22.35 -44.69
C GLY A 130 37.97 21.51 -43.43
N ALA A 131 38.72 20.41 -43.44
CA ALA A 131 39.28 19.64 -44.57
C ALA A 131 39.67 18.18 -44.15
N GLU A 132 39.53 17.26 -45.11
CA GLU A 132 40.46 16.18 -45.52
C GLU A 132 41.01 15.03 -44.62
N ARG A 133 41.04 13.83 -45.27
CA ARG A 133 41.90 12.62 -45.12
C ARG A 133 41.71 11.74 -43.86
N ALA A 134 41.54 10.41 -43.92
CA ALA A 134 41.96 9.29 -44.82
C ALA A 134 43.36 8.70 -44.53
N VAL A 135 43.59 7.45 -44.99
CA VAL A 135 44.71 6.48 -44.72
C VAL A 135 44.40 5.51 -43.56
N THR A 136 44.72 4.20 -43.58
CA THR A 136 44.51 3.03 -44.49
C THR A 136 45.05 1.77 -43.76
N ARG A 137 44.76 0.57 -44.31
CA ARG A 137 45.23 -0.76 -43.83
C ARG A 137 46.74 -0.88 -43.55
N GLU A 138 47.12 -1.84 -42.71
CA GLU A 138 48.06 -2.92 -43.08
C GLU A 138 48.03 -4.14 -42.14
N THR A 139 48.55 -5.29 -42.61
CA THR A 139 48.69 -6.59 -41.92
C THR A 139 49.73 -7.39 -42.74
N PRO A 140 50.73 -8.08 -42.15
CA PRO A 140 50.66 -9.55 -42.04
C PRO A 140 51.48 -10.25 -40.93
N ALA A 141 51.25 -11.57 -40.83
CA ALA A 141 52.17 -12.66 -40.44
C ALA A 141 52.20 -13.22 -38.99
N ASP A 142 51.94 -14.53 -38.93
CA ASP A 142 52.17 -15.55 -37.88
C ASP A 142 53.64 -16.08 -37.96
N PRO A 143 54.18 -17.09 -37.20
CA PRO A 143 53.48 -18.25 -36.59
C PRO A 143 53.98 -18.77 -35.21
N SER A 144 53.21 -19.66 -34.56
CA SER A 144 53.67 -21.04 -34.21
C SER A 144 52.61 -21.89 -33.45
N GLU A 145 52.32 -23.08 -34.01
CA GLU A 145 52.18 -24.43 -33.37
C GLU A 145 51.39 -24.63 -32.04
N ASN A 146 50.56 -25.67 -31.84
CA ASN A 146 50.39 -26.93 -32.58
C ASN A 146 49.01 -27.62 -32.34
N VAL A 147 48.40 -28.08 -33.45
CA VAL A 147 47.74 -29.41 -33.65
C VAL A 147 46.74 -29.97 -32.61
N ALA A 148 45.47 -30.08 -33.04
CA ALA A 148 44.52 -31.14 -32.64
C ALA A 148 44.61 -32.33 -33.64
N PRO A 149 44.00 -33.53 -33.40
CA PRO A 149 42.59 -33.69 -33.85
C PRO A 149 41.72 -34.76 -33.12
N ALA A 150 40.40 -34.67 -33.37
CA ALA A 150 39.35 -35.70 -33.61
C ALA A 150 39.47 -37.13 -32.97
N ALA A 151 38.39 -37.85 -32.60
CA ALA A 151 37.16 -38.09 -33.37
C ALA A 151 36.13 -38.97 -32.62
N SER A 152 34.94 -39.12 -33.22
CA SER A 152 34.05 -40.31 -33.19
C SER A 152 33.26 -40.68 -31.92
N THR A 153 31.93 -40.59 -32.07
CA THR A 153 30.90 -41.36 -31.34
C THR A 153 31.06 -42.87 -31.57
N PRO A 154 30.58 -43.69 -30.62
CA PRO A 154 29.56 -44.68 -31.01
C PRO A 154 28.31 -44.66 -30.12
N GLN A 155 27.22 -45.16 -30.69
CA GLN A 155 25.91 -45.32 -30.06
C GLN A 155 25.71 -46.81 -29.75
N GLU A 156 25.46 -47.18 -28.49
CA GLU A 156 24.83 -48.47 -28.17
C GLU A 156 24.02 -48.40 -26.87
N SER A 157 22.93 -49.15 -26.81
CA SER A 157 21.97 -49.15 -25.71
C SER A 157 22.18 -50.35 -24.77
N THR A 158 22.10 -50.12 -23.46
CA THR A 158 21.62 -51.16 -22.53
C THR A 158 20.79 -50.53 -21.42
N ALA A 159 19.66 -51.15 -21.10
CA ALA A 159 18.82 -50.75 -20.00
C ALA A 159 19.29 -51.39 -18.68
N ARG A 160 19.52 -50.58 -17.66
CA ARG A 160 19.30 -50.99 -16.26
C ARG A 160 19.07 -49.75 -15.38
N GLY A 161 17.91 -49.69 -14.73
CA GLY A 161 17.54 -48.55 -13.89
C GLY A 161 18.38 -48.45 -12.62
N GLY A 162 18.78 -47.23 -12.28
CA GLY A 162 19.46 -46.89 -11.03
C GLY A 162 19.61 -45.37 -10.91
N GLU A 163 18.92 -44.75 -9.95
CA GLU A 163 18.98 -43.31 -9.74
C GLU A 163 20.39 -42.85 -9.34
N ARG A 164 21.10 -42.19 -10.25
CA ARG A 164 22.39 -41.57 -9.93
C ARG A 164 22.17 -40.25 -9.19
N VAL A 165 22.26 -40.30 -7.85
CA VAL A 165 22.24 -39.11 -6.99
C VAL A 165 23.38 -38.16 -7.36
N ARG A 166 23.07 -36.88 -7.63
CA ARG A 166 24.09 -35.85 -7.90
C ARG A 166 24.93 -35.61 -6.64
N ARG A 167 26.27 -35.69 -6.77
CA ARG A 167 27.20 -35.41 -5.66
C ARG A 167 27.45 -33.91 -5.54
N GLY A 168 27.31 -33.38 -4.33
CA GLY A 168 27.62 -31.99 -3.98
C GLY A 168 29.06 -31.80 -3.51
N LEU A 169 29.43 -30.55 -3.22
CA LEU A 169 30.78 -30.21 -2.77
C LEU A 169 31.18 -30.94 -1.47
N PRO A 170 32.49 -31.16 -1.26
CA PRO A 170 33.01 -31.72 -0.02
C PRO A 170 32.57 -30.94 1.22
N ARG A 171 32.23 -31.66 2.29
CA ARG A 171 31.82 -31.05 3.59
C ARG A 171 32.99 -30.50 4.41
N VAL A 172 34.22 -30.74 3.96
CA VAL A 172 35.48 -30.25 4.54
C VAL A 172 36.44 -29.91 3.40
N ALA A 173 37.32 -28.93 3.59
CA ALA A 173 38.33 -28.56 2.58
C ALA A 173 39.25 -29.76 2.29
N GLY A 174 39.43 -30.10 1.01
CA GLY A 174 40.21 -31.26 0.57
C GLY A 174 39.51 -32.63 0.70
N GLY A 175 38.25 -32.68 1.15
CA GLY A 175 37.49 -33.93 1.24
C GLY A 175 36.93 -34.43 -0.10
N ASN A 176 36.39 -35.65 -0.11
CA ASN A 176 35.68 -36.20 -1.26
C ASN A 176 34.24 -35.61 -1.41
N PRO A 177 33.68 -35.53 -2.64
CA PRO A 177 32.29 -35.13 -2.87
C PRO A 177 31.28 -36.04 -2.14
N TRP A 178 30.18 -35.46 -1.65
CA TRP A 178 29.14 -36.19 -0.92
C TRP A 178 27.85 -36.34 -1.77
N PRO A 179 27.17 -37.50 -1.80
CA PRO A 179 27.48 -38.73 -1.06
C PRO A 179 28.60 -39.58 -1.66
N PRO A 180 29.17 -40.54 -0.90
CA PRO A 180 30.17 -41.49 -1.38
C PRO A 180 29.68 -42.30 -2.58
N ALA A 181 30.61 -42.92 -3.33
CA ALA A 181 30.29 -43.60 -4.58
C ALA A 181 29.27 -44.73 -4.44
N ASP A 182 29.28 -45.40 -3.29
CA ASP A 182 28.51 -46.62 -3.02
C ASP A 182 27.26 -46.34 -2.16
N PHE A 183 26.86 -45.07 -2.02
CA PHE A 183 25.71 -44.67 -1.22
C PHE A 183 24.39 -45.03 -1.92
N THR A 184 23.74 -46.10 -1.45
CA THR A 184 22.39 -46.49 -1.88
C THR A 184 21.35 -45.94 -0.89
N PRO A 185 20.39 -45.09 -1.33
CA PRO A 185 19.28 -44.69 -0.46
C PRO A 185 18.34 -45.88 -0.22
N ARG A 186 18.10 -46.20 1.06
CA ARG A 186 17.16 -47.26 1.45
C ARG A 186 15.72 -46.80 1.17
N PRO A 187 14.91 -47.53 0.37
CA PRO A 187 13.52 -47.16 0.15
C PRO A 187 12.74 -47.25 1.46
N ARG A 188 11.92 -46.23 1.73
CA ARG A 188 11.04 -46.16 2.90
C ARG A 188 9.88 -47.12 2.67
N ALA A 189 9.76 -48.16 3.51
CA ALA A 189 8.61 -49.04 3.48
C ALA A 189 7.32 -48.23 3.72
N ALA A 190 6.32 -48.44 2.85
CA ALA A 190 5.00 -47.87 3.05
C ALA A 190 4.33 -48.54 4.25
N ALA A 191 3.75 -47.75 5.15
CA ALA A 191 2.94 -48.28 6.24
C ALA A 191 1.60 -48.79 5.66
N ALA A 192 1.23 -50.03 6.00
CA ALA A 192 -0.03 -50.62 5.59
C ALA A 192 -1.22 -49.99 6.34
N PRO A 193 -2.40 -49.86 5.71
CA PRO A 193 -3.62 -49.46 6.41
C PRO A 193 -4.17 -50.61 7.26
N PRO A 194 -4.82 -50.34 8.41
CA PRO A 194 -5.59 -51.35 9.13
C PRO A 194 -6.92 -51.60 8.39
N ALA A 195 -7.31 -52.87 8.28
CA ALA A 195 -8.59 -53.29 7.70
C ALA A 195 -9.43 -54.05 8.75
N ASP A 196 -10.66 -53.57 8.93
CA ASP A 196 -11.90 -54.21 9.36
C ASP A 196 -11.93 -55.39 10.35
N ALA A 197 -12.79 -55.22 11.37
CA ALA A 197 -13.73 -56.26 11.80
C ALA A 197 -15.08 -55.61 12.15
N SER A 198 -16.18 -56.17 11.62
CA SER A 198 -17.52 -55.56 11.66
C SER A 198 -18.54 -56.45 12.38
N ALA A 199 -19.65 -55.81 12.80
CA ALA A 199 -20.99 -56.35 13.04
C ALA A 199 -21.28 -57.22 14.30
N ARG A 200 -22.18 -56.66 15.14
CA ARG A 200 -23.55 -57.15 15.47
C ARG A 200 -24.29 -55.97 16.16
N ALA A 201 -25.33 -55.37 15.58
CA ALA A 201 -26.75 -55.77 15.66
C ALA A 201 -27.29 -55.83 17.11
N ALA A 202 -28.42 -55.21 17.51
CA ALA A 202 -29.38 -54.26 16.92
C ALA A 202 -30.15 -53.60 18.13
N THR A 203 -30.94 -52.50 18.07
CA THR A 203 -32.34 -52.43 17.60
C THR A 203 -33.00 -51.12 18.11
N LEU A 204 -33.61 -50.33 17.21
CA LEU A 204 -34.82 -49.47 17.31
C LEU A 204 -35.13 -48.50 18.51
N VAL A 205 -35.43 -47.23 18.11
CA VAL A 205 -36.70 -46.46 18.34
C VAL A 205 -36.82 -45.31 19.39
N ALA A 206 -37.43 -44.22 18.89
CA ALA A 206 -38.21 -43.12 19.52
C ALA A 206 -37.57 -42.01 20.38
N ASP A 207 -37.72 -40.78 19.87
CA ASP A 207 -38.06 -39.51 20.55
C ASP A 207 -39.62 -39.45 20.69
N PRO A 208 -40.31 -38.54 21.44
CA PRO A 208 -39.83 -37.40 22.25
C PRO A 208 -40.52 -37.15 23.63
N ALA A 209 -40.04 -36.11 24.35
CA ALA A 209 -40.72 -35.23 25.35
C ALA A 209 -41.36 -35.80 26.66
N GLU A 210 -41.11 -35.17 27.83
CA GLU A 210 -42.00 -34.19 28.52
C GLU A 210 -41.50 -33.73 29.92
N SER A 211 -41.99 -32.56 30.37
CA SER A 211 -42.17 -31.93 31.71
C SER A 211 -41.14 -31.92 32.89
N GLU A 212 -40.89 -30.67 33.33
CA GLU A 212 -41.00 -30.09 34.69
C GLU A 212 -40.14 -30.50 35.91
N ALA A 213 -39.96 -29.50 36.79
CA ALA A 213 -39.26 -29.54 38.09
C ALA A 213 -40.24 -29.86 39.26
N PRO A 214 -39.78 -29.99 40.53
CA PRO A 214 -39.61 -28.79 41.38
C PRO A 214 -38.49 -28.88 42.46
N ALA A 215 -38.59 -27.99 43.46
CA ALA A 215 -37.55 -27.48 44.37
C ALA A 215 -37.53 -28.14 45.81
N PRO A 216 -36.70 -27.70 46.79
CA PRO A 216 -36.23 -28.51 47.94
C PRO A 216 -36.75 -28.13 49.36
N SER A 217 -36.30 -28.89 50.38
CA SER A 217 -36.13 -28.52 51.82
C SER A 217 -35.17 -29.54 52.48
N GLY A 218 -34.59 -29.44 53.70
CA GLY A 218 -34.51 -28.42 54.78
C GLY A 218 -33.12 -28.54 55.47
N GLN A 219 -32.85 -28.40 56.78
CA GLN A 219 -33.55 -27.93 58.00
C GLN A 219 -32.49 -27.62 59.12
N GLN A 220 -32.93 -27.11 60.28
CA GLN A 220 -32.22 -26.80 61.56
C GLN A 220 -31.48 -25.43 61.61
N GLU A 221 -31.99 -24.38 62.29
CA GLU A 221 -32.24 -24.14 63.75
C GLU A 221 -30.94 -23.90 64.57
N SER A 222 -30.87 -23.07 65.61
CA SER A 222 -31.63 -21.93 66.20
C SER A 222 -30.72 -21.40 67.36
N THR A 223 -30.61 -20.13 67.80
CA THR A 223 -31.57 -19.23 68.49
C THR A 223 -30.92 -17.86 68.79
N ALA A 224 -31.71 -16.77 68.88
CA ALA A 224 -31.71 -15.62 69.84
C ALA A 224 -30.40 -15.03 70.49
N ARG A 225 -30.25 -13.76 70.89
CA ARG A 225 -31.06 -12.50 70.86
C ARG A 225 -30.17 -11.28 71.25
N ASP A 226 -30.58 -10.08 70.82
CA ASP A 226 -30.53 -8.72 71.44
C ASP A 226 -29.38 -8.25 72.39
N GLY A 227 -28.99 -6.97 72.26
CA GLY A 227 -28.93 -6.08 73.45
C GLY A 227 -27.68 -5.23 73.80
N ASP A 228 -27.37 -4.21 72.99
CA ASP A 228 -26.95 -2.82 73.37
C ASP A 228 -25.70 -2.48 74.27
N ALA A 229 -25.15 -1.29 73.98
CA ALA A 229 -24.32 -0.35 74.77
C ALA A 229 -23.12 -0.79 75.67
N GLY A 230 -21.94 -0.18 75.44
CA GLY A 230 -20.90 -0.02 76.47
C GLY A 230 -19.45 0.16 76.01
N VAL A 231 -18.88 1.35 76.22
CA VAL A 231 -17.43 1.68 76.16
C VAL A 231 -17.12 2.30 77.54
N PRO A 232 -16.07 1.92 78.31
CA PRO A 232 -14.68 2.13 77.89
C PRO A 232 -13.58 1.16 78.43
N ALA A 233 -12.34 1.52 78.07
CA ALA A 233 -11.08 1.36 78.84
C ALA A 233 -10.05 0.30 78.41
N SER A 234 -8.97 0.82 77.83
CA SER A 234 -7.58 0.62 78.29
C SER A 234 -7.02 -0.80 78.45
N THR A 235 -6.30 -1.29 77.44
CA THR A 235 -4.92 -1.79 77.68
C THR A 235 -4.04 -1.58 76.45
N ALA A 236 -2.80 -1.15 76.67
CA ALA A 236 -1.72 -1.08 75.69
C ALA A 236 -0.49 -1.83 76.27
N PRO A 237 0.59 -2.09 75.51
CA PRO A 237 0.88 -3.44 75.03
C PRO A 237 2.17 -4.03 75.62
N PRO A 238 2.56 -5.26 75.25
CA PRO A 238 3.97 -5.62 75.10
C PRO A 238 4.40 -5.56 73.62
N ALA A 239 5.62 -5.09 73.38
CA ALA A 239 6.15 -4.83 72.05
C ALA A 239 6.46 -6.11 71.27
N SER A 240 5.86 -6.24 70.08
CA SER A 240 6.41 -7.10 69.02
C SER A 240 7.67 -6.45 68.46
N ALA A 241 8.83 -7.02 68.73
CA ALA A 241 10.08 -6.55 68.14
C ALA A 241 10.09 -6.83 66.63
N ASP A 242 10.07 -5.79 65.81
CA ASP A 242 10.28 -5.89 64.37
C ASP A 242 11.70 -6.44 64.11
N ILE A 243 11.80 -7.72 63.78
CA ILE A 243 13.04 -8.29 63.23
C ILE A 243 13.18 -7.73 61.81
N ALA A 244 13.86 -6.58 61.71
CA ALA A 244 14.27 -6.00 60.44
C ALA A 244 15.23 -6.96 59.73
N VAL A 245 14.68 -7.79 58.83
CA VAL A 245 15.47 -8.64 57.93
C VAL A 245 16.23 -7.71 56.99
N ALA A 246 17.51 -7.48 57.31
CA ALA A 246 18.37 -6.62 56.53
C ALA A 246 18.48 -7.13 55.08
N SER A 247 17.90 -6.38 54.15
CA SER A 247 17.97 -6.65 52.72
C SER A 247 19.40 -6.42 52.23
N ALA A 248 20.20 -7.49 52.20
CA ALA A 248 21.56 -7.44 51.69
C ALA A 248 21.59 -6.91 50.25
N PRO A 249 22.45 -5.92 49.92
CA PRO A 249 22.47 -5.35 48.59
C PRO A 249 22.88 -6.39 47.54
N ALA A 250 22.10 -6.47 46.46
CA ALA A 250 22.37 -7.33 45.31
C ALA A 250 23.48 -6.73 44.42
N GLY A 251 24.70 -6.70 44.96
CA GLY A 251 25.94 -6.43 44.23
C GLY A 251 26.92 -7.59 44.37
N PRO A 252 27.95 -7.70 43.51
CA PRO A 252 29.01 -8.68 43.67
C PRO A 252 29.71 -8.43 45.01
N ARG A 253 29.63 -9.40 45.93
CA ARG A 253 30.32 -9.34 47.21
C ARG A 253 31.83 -9.36 46.98
N ALA A 254 32.58 -8.61 47.79
CA ALA A 254 34.04 -8.63 47.73
C ALA A 254 34.57 -10.07 47.87
N PRO A 255 35.61 -10.46 47.13
CA PRO A 255 36.22 -11.77 47.27
C PRO A 255 36.73 -11.94 48.71
N LEU A 256 36.50 -13.11 49.29
CA LEU A 256 36.95 -13.42 50.65
C LEU A 256 38.48 -13.34 50.73
N PRO A 257 39.06 -12.80 51.83
CA PRO A 257 40.50 -12.60 51.95
C PRO A 257 41.30 -13.90 52.19
N PHE A 258 40.65 -15.06 52.13
CA PHE A 258 41.24 -16.38 52.31
C PHE A 258 40.79 -17.32 51.19
N THR A 259 41.67 -18.26 50.82
CA THR A 259 41.32 -19.35 49.90
C THR A 259 40.31 -20.29 50.57
N PRO A 260 39.17 -20.62 49.92
CA PRO A 260 38.25 -21.61 50.46
C PRO A 260 38.92 -23.00 50.51
N THR A 261 39.18 -23.51 51.71
CA THR A 261 39.75 -24.85 51.93
C THR A 261 38.71 -25.97 51.90
N VAL A 262 37.43 -25.62 51.75
CA VAL A 262 36.32 -26.57 51.63
C VAL A 262 35.83 -26.57 50.18
N PHE A 263 36.26 -27.58 49.41
CA PHE A 263 35.60 -27.89 48.14
C PHE A 263 34.17 -28.38 48.43
N PRO A 264 33.16 -27.98 47.64
CA PRO A 264 31.83 -28.57 47.74
C PRO A 264 31.94 -30.06 47.42
N GLY A 265 31.80 -30.90 48.46
CA GLY A 265 31.87 -32.36 48.32
C GLY A 265 30.77 -32.88 47.38
N ALA A 266 30.92 -34.11 46.89
CA ALA A 266 30.05 -34.70 45.86
C ALA A 266 28.54 -34.74 46.18
N ALA A 267 28.14 -34.47 47.43
CA ALA A 267 26.74 -34.34 47.86
C ALA A 267 26.16 -32.90 47.74
N ALA A 268 26.94 -31.91 47.30
CA ALA A 268 26.52 -30.51 47.15
C ALA A 268 25.62 -30.29 45.91
N SER A 269 24.46 -30.94 45.89
CA SER A 269 23.45 -30.74 44.84
C SER A 269 22.74 -29.40 45.02
N VAL A 270 23.15 -28.40 44.22
CA VAL A 270 22.38 -27.17 44.08
C VAL A 270 21.07 -27.53 43.36
N ARG A 271 19.94 -27.40 44.06
CA ARG A 271 18.62 -27.63 43.45
C ARG A 271 18.47 -26.68 42.26
N PRO A 272 18.22 -27.17 41.03
CA PRO A 272 18.08 -26.29 39.87
C PRO A 272 17.01 -25.24 40.14
N ALA A 273 17.33 -23.97 39.92
CA ALA A 273 16.33 -22.92 39.96
C ALA A 273 15.22 -23.26 38.94
N PRO A 274 13.93 -23.09 39.28
CA PRO A 274 12.86 -23.35 38.32
C PRO A 274 13.08 -22.50 37.06
N PRO A 275 12.83 -23.06 35.86
CA PRO A 275 13.06 -22.32 34.62
C PRO A 275 12.26 -21.02 34.64
N ALA A 276 12.92 -19.92 34.32
CA ALA A 276 12.31 -18.59 34.35
C ALA A 276 11.05 -18.57 33.46
N GLU A 277 9.95 -18.01 33.99
CA GLU A 277 8.68 -18.00 33.26
C GLU A 277 8.84 -17.35 31.87
N PRO A 278 8.27 -17.94 30.81
CA PRO A 278 8.41 -17.40 29.47
C PRO A 278 7.74 -16.03 29.40
N ARG A 279 8.51 -15.00 29.00
CA ARG A 279 8.02 -13.63 28.79
C ARG A 279 6.77 -13.64 27.91
N ARG A 280 5.61 -13.31 28.48
CA ARG A 280 4.33 -13.24 27.76
C ARG A 280 4.15 -11.88 27.09
N ILE A 281 3.51 -11.86 25.92
CA ILE A 281 3.09 -10.66 25.21
C ILE A 281 1.56 -10.61 25.31
N GLY A 282 1.07 -9.93 26.35
CA GLY A 282 -0.34 -10.03 26.75
C GLY A 282 -0.66 -11.42 27.31
N PRO A 283 -1.78 -12.05 26.92
CA PRO A 283 -2.17 -13.36 27.47
C PRO A 283 -1.30 -14.53 26.98
N TYR A 284 -0.62 -14.39 25.83
CA TYR A 284 0.08 -15.48 25.14
C TYR A 284 1.60 -15.33 25.18
N THR A 285 2.30 -16.46 25.12
CA THR A 285 3.76 -16.51 24.87
C THR A 285 4.09 -16.18 23.41
N PRO A 286 5.33 -15.74 23.08
CA PRO A 286 5.77 -15.54 21.70
C PRO A 286 5.60 -16.78 20.81
N LEU A 287 5.77 -17.98 21.36
CA LEU A 287 5.56 -19.23 20.64
C LEU A 287 4.08 -19.49 20.32
N GLN A 288 3.17 -19.15 21.25
CA GLN A 288 1.73 -19.20 20.99
C GLN A 288 1.31 -18.13 19.96
N TRP A 289 1.87 -16.92 20.02
CA TRP A 289 1.67 -15.90 18.98
C TRP A 289 2.16 -16.36 17.61
N ALA A 290 3.32 -17.04 17.54
CA ALA A 290 3.82 -17.65 16.31
C ALA A 290 2.90 -18.77 15.81
N GLY A 291 2.38 -19.62 16.71
CA GLY A 291 1.39 -20.64 16.38
C GLY A 291 0.08 -20.07 15.83
N VAL A 292 -0.48 -19.05 16.48
CA VAL A 292 -1.69 -18.33 16.02
C VAL A 292 -1.44 -17.65 14.67
N ALA A 293 -0.27 -17.03 14.47
CA ALA A 293 0.10 -16.42 13.19
C ALA A 293 0.29 -17.46 12.09
N ALA A 294 0.87 -18.62 12.39
CA ALA A 294 1.05 -19.71 11.43
C ALA A 294 -0.29 -20.35 11.04
N VAL A 295 -1.16 -20.67 12.01
CA VAL A 295 -2.50 -21.21 11.73
C VAL A 295 -3.36 -20.18 11.00
N GLY A 296 -3.38 -18.92 11.44
CA GLY A 296 -4.11 -17.85 10.78
C GLY A 296 -3.63 -17.60 9.35
N GLY A 297 -2.31 -17.55 9.14
CA GLY A 297 -1.70 -17.40 7.82
C GLY A 297 -1.98 -18.58 6.89
N PHE A 298 -1.90 -19.82 7.41
CA PHE A 298 -2.26 -21.02 6.64
C PHE A 298 -3.74 -21.04 6.26
N THR A 299 -4.65 -20.74 7.20
CA THR A 299 -6.10 -20.64 6.93
C THR A 299 -6.38 -19.57 5.87
N LEU A 300 -5.72 -18.41 5.94
CA LEU A 300 -5.88 -17.33 4.97
C LEU A 300 -5.33 -17.71 3.58
N LEU A 301 -4.22 -18.46 3.54
CA LEU A 301 -3.65 -19.02 2.29
C LEU A 301 -4.55 -20.09 1.67
N VAL A 302 -5.14 -20.98 2.46
CA VAL A 302 -6.13 -21.96 2.00
C VAL A 302 -7.39 -21.27 1.48
N ALA A 303 -7.88 -20.24 2.19
CA ALA A 303 -9.02 -19.45 1.74
C ALA A 303 -8.72 -18.70 0.43
N ALA A 304 -7.53 -18.12 0.28
CA ALA A 304 -7.10 -17.49 -0.97
C ALA A 304 -7.02 -18.51 -2.12
N GLY A 305 -6.44 -19.70 -1.88
CA GLY A 305 -6.41 -20.79 -2.86
C GLY A 305 -7.81 -21.26 -3.28
N LEU A 306 -8.75 -21.34 -2.34
CA LEU A 306 -10.15 -21.67 -2.62
C LEU A 306 -10.82 -20.58 -3.47
N VAL A 307 -10.57 -19.29 -3.20
CA VAL A 307 -11.05 -18.18 -4.04
C VAL A 307 -10.51 -18.30 -5.46
N VAL A 308 -9.21 -18.58 -5.65
CA VAL A 308 -8.62 -18.79 -6.99
C VAL A 308 -9.30 -19.95 -7.72
N VAL A 309 -9.54 -21.07 -7.05
CA VAL A 309 -10.25 -22.23 -7.64
C VAL A 309 -11.68 -21.89 -8.01
N ILE A 310 -12.44 -21.21 -7.13
CA ILE A 310 -13.81 -20.78 -7.41
C ILE A 310 -13.85 -19.81 -8.60
N VAL A 311 -12.97 -18.82 -8.64
CA VAL A 311 -12.96 -17.83 -9.73
C VAL A 311 -12.51 -18.47 -11.05
N ARG A 312 -11.54 -19.39 -11.05
CA ARG A 312 -11.18 -20.17 -12.25
C ARG A 312 -12.33 -21.07 -12.74
N PHE A 313 -13.07 -21.69 -11.83
CA PHE A 313 -14.27 -22.44 -12.19
C PHE A 313 -15.34 -21.53 -12.80
N LEU A 314 -15.61 -20.36 -12.19
CA LEU A 314 -16.54 -19.38 -12.74
C LEU A 314 -16.08 -18.86 -14.11
N LEU A 315 -14.79 -18.63 -14.33
CA LEU A 315 -14.24 -18.22 -15.64
C LEU A 315 -14.22 -19.36 -16.68
N SER A 316 -14.54 -20.60 -16.30
CA SER A 316 -14.67 -21.72 -17.24
C SER A 316 -16.07 -21.86 -17.86
N ILE A 317 -17.07 -21.09 -17.39
CA ILE A 317 -18.45 -21.16 -17.90
C ILE A 317 -18.67 -20.16 -19.05
N PRO A 318 -19.40 -20.54 -20.13
CA PRO A 318 -19.51 -19.69 -21.32
C PRO A 318 -20.02 -18.26 -21.07
N PRO A 319 -21.01 -18.00 -20.19
CA PRO A 319 -21.44 -16.63 -19.87
C PRO A 319 -20.33 -15.71 -19.35
N LEU A 320 -19.40 -16.23 -18.53
CA LEU A 320 -18.33 -15.40 -17.96
C LEU A 320 -17.13 -15.30 -18.90
N GLN A 321 -16.89 -16.30 -19.75
CA GLN A 321 -15.96 -16.20 -20.86
C GLN A 321 -16.37 -15.09 -21.83
N GLY A 322 -17.62 -15.10 -22.31
CA GLY A 322 -18.15 -14.04 -23.18
C GLY A 322 -18.13 -12.65 -22.53
N PHE A 323 -18.30 -12.56 -21.21
CA PHE A 323 -18.13 -11.29 -20.48
C PHE A 323 -16.68 -10.78 -20.50
N VAL A 324 -15.68 -11.65 -20.29
CA VAL A 324 -14.27 -11.27 -20.33
C VAL A 324 -13.80 -11.01 -21.77
N GLU A 325 -14.34 -11.70 -22.77
CA GLU A 325 -14.11 -11.42 -24.19
C GLU A 325 -14.67 -10.04 -24.60
N GLN A 326 -15.87 -9.69 -24.11
CA GLN A 326 -16.49 -8.38 -24.35
C GLN A 326 -15.78 -7.25 -23.59
N PHE A 327 -15.29 -7.54 -22.38
CA PHE A 327 -14.62 -6.59 -21.50
C PHE A 327 -13.26 -7.16 -21.07
N PRO A 328 -12.19 -7.00 -21.90
CA PRO A 328 -10.90 -7.63 -21.66
C PRO A 328 -10.16 -7.14 -20.41
N GLY A 329 -10.65 -6.07 -19.76
CA GLY A 329 -10.06 -5.49 -18.55
C GLY A 329 -9.60 -4.04 -18.72
N GLU A 330 -9.61 -3.54 -19.95
CA GLU A 330 -9.25 -2.18 -20.33
C GLU A 330 -10.10 -1.68 -21.50
N TYR A 331 -10.04 -0.37 -21.76
CA TYR A 331 -10.66 0.27 -22.91
C TYR A 331 -9.69 1.32 -23.48
N HIS A 332 -9.77 1.58 -24.79
CA HIS A 332 -8.86 2.52 -25.44
C HIS A 332 -9.09 3.96 -24.98
N LEU A 333 -7.99 4.66 -24.69
CA LEU A 333 -8.02 6.11 -24.45
C LEU A 333 -8.30 6.85 -25.78
N PRO A 334 -8.83 8.09 -25.73
CA PRO A 334 -9.03 8.90 -26.94
C PRO A 334 -7.76 9.05 -27.77
N GLU A 335 -7.86 9.18 -29.10
CA GLU A 335 -6.67 9.23 -30.00
C GLU A 335 -5.68 10.36 -29.70
N TRP A 336 -6.14 11.44 -29.07
CA TRP A 336 -5.29 12.56 -28.66
C TRP A 336 -4.52 12.30 -27.35
N ALA A 337 -4.81 11.19 -26.65
CA ALA A 337 -4.21 10.87 -25.36
C ALA A 337 -2.69 10.68 -25.49
N PRO A 338 -1.87 11.31 -24.62
CA PRO A 338 -0.42 11.13 -24.66
C PRO A 338 0.00 9.69 -24.36
N VAL A 339 0.77 9.08 -25.26
CA VAL A 339 1.41 7.77 -25.05
C VAL A 339 2.76 7.96 -24.36
N GLY A 340 3.17 6.98 -23.54
CA GLY A 340 4.41 6.98 -22.76
C GLY A 340 4.41 7.85 -21.50
N ILE A 341 5.23 7.48 -20.52
CA ILE A 341 5.33 8.15 -19.22
C ILE A 341 6.40 9.25 -19.30
N PRO A 342 6.05 10.54 -19.14
CA PRO A 342 7.03 11.62 -19.18
C PRO A 342 7.90 11.64 -17.92
N ALA A 343 9.16 12.05 -18.04
CA ALA A 343 10.13 12.02 -16.94
C ALA A 343 9.67 12.79 -15.67
N TRP A 344 8.89 13.88 -15.83
CA TRP A 344 8.32 14.61 -14.69
C TRP A 344 7.36 13.74 -13.86
N LEU A 345 6.64 12.80 -14.49
CA LEU A 345 5.67 11.92 -13.84
C LEU A 345 6.40 10.82 -13.04
N GLY A 346 7.52 10.30 -13.57
CA GLY A 346 8.41 9.40 -12.84
C GLY A 346 9.08 10.06 -11.63
N TRP A 347 9.56 11.31 -11.79
CA TRP A 347 10.06 12.11 -10.66
C TRP A 347 8.98 12.38 -9.61
N GLN A 348 7.78 12.78 -10.04
CA GLN A 348 6.63 12.98 -9.17
C GLN A 348 6.26 11.72 -8.38
N HIS A 349 6.26 10.55 -9.04
CA HIS A 349 6.02 9.27 -8.40
C HIS A 349 7.06 8.96 -7.31
N PHE A 350 8.35 9.09 -7.62
CA PHE A 350 9.43 8.91 -6.64
C PHE A 350 9.30 9.88 -5.44
N PHE A 351 9.16 11.17 -5.70
CA PHE A 351 9.11 12.17 -4.63
C PHE A 351 7.85 12.03 -3.77
N ASN A 352 6.73 11.61 -4.36
CA ASN A 352 5.52 11.27 -3.63
C ASN A 352 5.72 10.08 -2.69
N VAL A 353 6.32 8.95 -3.13
CA VAL A 353 6.58 7.82 -2.23
C VAL A 353 7.60 8.17 -1.14
N PHE A 354 8.63 8.97 -1.46
CA PHE A 354 9.56 9.52 -0.48
C PHE A 354 8.85 10.31 0.63
N LEU A 355 7.95 11.23 0.27
CA LEU A 355 7.16 11.98 1.25
C LEU A 355 6.19 11.07 2.02
N MET A 356 5.45 10.20 1.34
CA MET A 356 4.48 9.29 1.98
C MET A 356 5.11 8.40 3.05
N VAL A 357 6.31 7.86 2.80
CA VAL A 357 7.07 7.07 3.78
C VAL A 357 7.37 7.87 5.05
N LEU A 358 7.78 9.14 4.90
CA LEU A 358 8.07 10.02 6.04
C LEU A 358 6.79 10.50 6.75
N ILE A 359 5.71 10.78 6.01
CA ILE A 359 4.40 11.20 6.52
C ILE A 359 3.76 10.08 7.35
N ILE A 360 3.67 8.87 6.80
CA ILE A 360 3.11 7.70 7.50
C ILE A 360 3.86 7.45 8.80
N ARG A 361 5.20 7.44 8.76
CA ARG A 361 6.03 7.26 9.95
C ARG A 361 5.81 8.35 11.00
N THR A 362 5.83 9.61 10.59
CA THR A 362 5.68 10.74 11.53
C THR A 362 4.25 10.81 12.11
N GLY A 363 3.23 10.44 11.34
CA GLY A 363 1.85 10.31 11.82
C GLY A 363 1.71 9.18 12.86
N LEU A 364 2.35 8.03 12.63
CA LEU A 364 2.42 6.95 13.63
C LEU A 364 3.18 7.38 14.90
N GLN A 365 4.26 8.15 14.78
CA GLN A 365 4.98 8.72 15.92
C GLN A 365 4.09 9.70 16.70
N VAL A 366 3.44 10.67 16.04
CA VAL A 366 2.51 11.62 16.68
C VAL A 366 1.35 10.90 17.39
N ARG A 367 0.85 9.78 16.84
CA ARG A 367 -0.21 8.97 17.46
C ARG A 367 0.25 8.17 18.69
N THR A 368 1.54 7.84 18.78
CA THR A 368 2.09 6.96 19.84
C THR A 368 2.91 7.71 20.90
N GLU A 369 3.39 8.91 20.59
CA GLU A 369 4.18 9.79 21.46
C GLU A 369 3.33 10.37 22.61
N LYS A 370 3.35 9.72 23.78
CA LYS A 370 2.64 10.19 24.99
C LYS A 370 3.34 11.34 25.73
N ARG A 371 4.67 11.45 25.60
CA ARG A 371 5.52 12.41 26.36
C ARG A 371 6.64 12.93 25.46
N PRO A 372 6.40 13.94 24.61
CA PRO A 372 7.44 14.53 23.79
C PRO A 372 8.55 15.15 24.62
N THR A 373 9.80 14.88 24.24
CA THR A 373 11.01 15.41 24.88
C THR A 373 11.54 16.67 24.21
N VAL A 374 11.16 16.92 22.95
CA VAL A 374 11.59 18.08 22.17
C VAL A 374 10.36 18.81 21.61
N PHE A 375 10.31 20.11 21.87
CA PHE A 375 9.23 21.00 21.48
C PHE A 375 9.70 22.07 20.50
N TRP A 376 8.81 22.46 19.60
CA TRP A 376 8.98 23.59 18.70
C TRP A 376 7.92 24.66 18.94
N SER A 377 8.32 25.93 18.82
CA SER A 377 7.45 27.11 18.88
C SER A 377 7.71 28.05 17.70
N PRO A 378 6.68 28.57 17.02
CA PRO A 378 6.84 29.47 15.88
C PRO A 378 7.45 30.82 16.28
N LYS A 379 8.21 31.45 15.38
CA LYS A 379 8.87 32.75 15.60
C LYS A 379 7.93 33.82 16.19
N GLY A 380 6.74 33.98 15.62
CA GLY A 380 5.75 34.99 16.03
C GLY A 380 4.90 34.65 17.27
N ASN A 381 4.90 33.41 17.77
CA ASN A 381 4.12 33.04 18.96
C ASN A 381 4.83 31.98 19.80
N LYS A 382 5.77 32.45 20.64
CA LYS A 382 6.59 31.63 21.55
C LYS A 382 5.79 30.91 22.65
N ARG A 383 4.50 31.26 22.86
CA ARG A 383 3.62 30.58 23.83
C ARG A 383 3.07 29.26 23.28
N ARG A 384 2.83 29.18 21.96
CA ARG A 384 2.39 27.94 21.29
C ARG A 384 3.55 26.96 21.20
N LYS A 385 3.38 25.76 21.75
CA LYS A 385 4.34 24.64 21.69
C LYS A 385 3.68 23.43 21.03
N ILE A 386 4.40 22.75 20.15
CA ILE A 386 4.05 21.44 19.57
C ILE A 386 5.26 20.51 19.68
N SER A 387 5.08 19.19 19.60
CA SER A 387 6.24 18.28 19.55
C SER A 387 7.00 18.44 18.23
N LEU A 388 8.29 18.12 18.24
CA LEU A 388 9.11 18.15 17.02
C LEU A 388 8.57 17.20 15.94
N ASN A 389 8.01 16.05 16.34
CA ASN A 389 7.39 15.10 15.40
C ASN A 389 6.13 15.69 14.74
N LEU A 390 5.28 16.40 15.51
CA LEU A 390 4.11 17.08 14.96
C LEU A 390 4.49 18.24 14.04
N TRP A 391 5.58 18.97 14.35
CA TRP A 391 6.12 19.97 13.43
C TRP A 391 6.62 19.34 12.13
N LEU A 392 7.36 18.23 12.20
CA LEU A 392 7.90 17.54 11.04
C LEU A 392 6.80 16.96 10.15
N HIS A 393 5.79 16.31 10.74
CA HIS A 393 4.63 15.80 10.03
C HIS A 393 3.96 16.94 9.24
N GLN A 394 3.64 18.04 9.92
CA GLN A 394 3.01 19.21 9.31
C GLN A 394 3.84 19.83 8.17
N ALA A 395 5.17 19.83 8.29
CA ALA A 395 6.07 20.35 7.27
C ALA A 395 6.11 19.43 6.03
N LEU A 396 6.12 18.11 6.24
CA LEU A 396 6.02 17.12 5.17
C LEU A 396 4.65 17.18 4.47
N ASP A 397 3.57 17.34 5.22
CA ASP A 397 2.21 17.51 4.66
C ASP A 397 2.14 18.73 3.74
N VAL A 398 2.74 19.86 4.12
CA VAL A 398 2.78 21.08 3.28
C VAL A 398 3.59 20.86 2.00
N LEU A 399 4.74 20.18 2.09
CA LEU A 399 5.53 19.79 0.92
C LEU A 399 4.75 18.84 0.00
N TRP A 400 4.02 17.90 0.58
CA TRP A 400 3.21 16.92 -0.15
C TRP A 400 1.99 17.54 -0.83
N VAL A 401 1.30 18.48 -0.17
CA VAL A 401 0.22 19.27 -0.78
C VAL A 401 0.76 20.13 -1.92
N ALA A 402 1.88 20.82 -1.74
CA ALA A 402 2.52 21.60 -2.80
C ALA A 402 2.91 20.71 -3.99
N ASN A 403 3.46 19.53 -3.71
CA ASN A 403 3.78 18.54 -4.73
C ASN A 403 2.53 18.03 -5.46
N GLY A 404 1.44 17.74 -4.74
CA GLY A 404 0.15 17.33 -5.30
C GLY A 404 -0.48 18.41 -6.20
N ILE A 405 -0.34 19.69 -5.84
CA ILE A 405 -0.79 20.80 -6.70
C ILE A 405 0.01 20.84 -8.00
N ILE A 406 1.35 20.72 -7.93
CA ILE A 406 2.22 20.65 -9.13
C ILE A 406 1.84 19.44 -9.98
N TYR A 407 1.65 18.27 -9.36
CA TYR A 407 1.18 17.05 -10.04
C TYR A 407 -0.12 17.32 -10.80
N ILE A 408 -1.17 17.79 -10.13
CA ILE A 408 -2.49 18.04 -10.74
C ILE A 408 -2.37 19.04 -11.90
N VAL A 409 -1.66 20.16 -11.73
CA VAL A 409 -1.47 21.15 -12.79
C VAL A 409 -0.77 20.54 -14.01
N LEU A 410 0.36 19.84 -13.82
CA LEU A 410 1.06 19.16 -14.91
C LEU A 410 0.21 18.07 -15.57
N HIS A 411 -0.55 17.31 -14.78
CA HIS A 411 -1.35 16.19 -15.26
C HIS A 411 -2.51 16.64 -16.16
N PHE A 412 -3.18 17.75 -15.83
CA PHE A 412 -4.19 18.35 -16.71
C PHE A 412 -3.57 19.08 -17.90
N THR A 413 -2.55 19.93 -17.70
CA THR A 413 -1.92 20.72 -18.79
C THR A 413 -1.21 19.88 -19.85
N THR A 414 -0.70 18.70 -19.50
CA THR A 414 -0.05 17.78 -20.45
C THR A 414 -1.00 16.73 -21.03
N GLY A 415 -2.29 16.76 -20.69
CA GLY A 415 -3.27 15.76 -21.15
C GLY A 415 -3.16 14.38 -20.50
N GLN A 416 -2.22 14.18 -19.57
CA GLN A 416 -1.96 12.89 -18.91
C GLN A 416 -3.11 12.40 -18.01
N TRP A 417 -4.02 13.30 -17.61
CA TRP A 417 -5.15 13.03 -16.72
C TRP A 417 -6.09 11.90 -17.17
N VAL A 418 -6.28 11.69 -18.48
CA VAL A 418 -7.16 10.63 -19.01
C VAL A 418 -6.73 9.21 -18.62
N ARG A 419 -5.48 9.03 -18.19
CA ARG A 419 -4.96 7.73 -17.75
C ARG A 419 -5.47 7.29 -16.38
N ILE A 420 -5.82 8.24 -15.52
CA ILE A 420 -6.29 7.95 -14.15
C ILE A 420 -7.70 8.46 -13.89
N VAL A 421 -8.29 9.24 -14.80
CA VAL A 421 -9.69 9.66 -14.75
C VAL A 421 -10.45 8.88 -15.81
N PRO A 422 -11.50 8.11 -15.43
CA PRO A 422 -12.30 7.39 -16.43
C PRO A 422 -12.94 8.33 -17.45
N THR A 423 -12.82 7.96 -18.73
CA THR A 423 -13.38 8.70 -19.87
C THR A 423 -14.53 7.96 -20.56
N SER A 424 -14.81 6.71 -20.16
CA SER A 424 -15.94 5.90 -20.61
C SER A 424 -16.56 5.14 -19.44
N TRP A 425 -17.86 4.83 -19.53
CA TRP A 425 -18.56 3.97 -18.57
C TRP A 425 -18.13 2.50 -18.66
N GLU A 426 -17.49 2.10 -19.76
CA GLU A 426 -16.85 0.79 -19.94
C GLU A 426 -15.79 0.48 -18.87
N VAL A 427 -15.30 1.49 -18.14
CA VAL A 427 -14.40 1.31 -16.99
C VAL A 427 -14.98 0.35 -15.94
N ILE A 428 -16.30 0.34 -15.74
CA ILE A 428 -16.93 -0.45 -14.67
C ILE A 428 -16.91 -1.95 -15.00
N PRO A 429 -17.48 -2.43 -16.12
CA PRO A 429 -17.41 -3.85 -16.47
C PRO A 429 -15.98 -4.32 -16.71
N ASN A 430 -15.10 -3.49 -17.31
CA ASN A 430 -13.68 -3.83 -17.45
C ASN A 430 -12.97 -3.93 -16.10
N ALA A 431 -13.27 -3.08 -15.10
CA ALA A 431 -12.67 -3.22 -13.77
C ALA A 431 -13.14 -4.49 -13.04
N VAL A 432 -14.39 -4.93 -13.26
CA VAL A 432 -14.89 -6.23 -12.76
C VAL A 432 -14.17 -7.39 -13.45
N SER A 433 -14.04 -7.36 -14.77
CA SER A 433 -13.30 -8.37 -15.55
C SER A 433 -11.84 -8.46 -15.12
N ALA A 434 -11.12 -7.33 -15.07
CA ALA A 434 -9.77 -7.27 -14.56
C ALA A 434 -9.69 -7.81 -13.13
N GLY A 435 -10.64 -7.47 -12.25
CA GLY A 435 -10.71 -8.02 -10.89
C GLY A 435 -10.85 -9.54 -10.84
N LEU A 436 -11.66 -10.14 -11.73
CA LEU A 436 -11.78 -11.59 -11.85
C LEU A 436 -10.48 -12.24 -12.36
N GLN A 437 -9.83 -11.62 -13.36
CA GLN A 437 -8.51 -12.02 -13.86
C GLN A 437 -7.42 -11.92 -12.77
N TYR A 438 -7.43 -10.87 -11.96
CA TYR A 438 -6.55 -10.76 -10.79
C TYR A 438 -6.84 -11.86 -9.75
N LEU A 439 -8.11 -12.17 -9.47
CA LEU A 439 -8.47 -13.23 -8.51
C LEU A 439 -8.23 -14.64 -9.05
N SER A 440 -8.17 -14.85 -10.36
CA SER A 440 -7.85 -16.14 -10.98
C SER A 440 -6.35 -16.39 -11.11
N LEU A 441 -5.48 -15.43 -10.78
CA LEU A 441 -4.04 -15.46 -11.07
C LEU A 441 -3.72 -15.65 -12.56
N ASP A 442 -4.64 -15.24 -13.44
CA ASP A 442 -4.47 -15.17 -14.89
C ASP A 442 -4.48 -13.69 -15.25
N TRP A 443 -3.35 -13.03 -15.04
CA TRP A 443 -3.27 -11.57 -14.98
C TRP A 443 -3.59 -10.92 -16.34
N PRO A 444 -4.35 -9.81 -16.36
CA PRO A 444 -4.68 -9.12 -17.61
C PRO A 444 -3.43 -8.67 -18.36
N THR A 445 -3.44 -8.77 -19.69
CA THR A 445 -2.33 -8.36 -20.57
C THR A 445 -2.26 -6.83 -20.70
N GLU A 446 -1.90 -6.16 -19.61
CA GLU A 446 -1.87 -4.70 -19.51
C GLU A 446 -0.64 -4.07 -20.18
N ASN A 447 -0.86 -2.94 -20.87
CA ASN A 447 0.23 -2.09 -21.33
C ASN A 447 0.18 -0.68 -20.72
N GLY A 448 0.63 -0.58 -19.46
CA GLY A 448 0.78 0.66 -18.70
C GLY A 448 1.65 1.76 -19.34
N TRP A 449 2.34 1.48 -20.45
CA TRP A 449 2.99 2.53 -21.27
C TRP A 449 1.99 3.31 -22.13
N VAL A 450 0.86 2.70 -22.50
CA VAL A 450 -0.24 3.29 -23.26
C VAL A 450 -1.34 3.74 -22.30
N ASN A 451 -1.96 2.79 -21.60
CA ASN A 451 -3.08 2.97 -20.68
C ASN A 451 -2.98 1.97 -19.52
N TYR A 452 -3.62 2.28 -18.40
CA TYR A 452 -3.79 1.31 -17.32
C TYR A 452 -5.04 0.46 -17.57
N ASN A 453 -5.09 -0.74 -16.99
CA ASN A 453 -6.35 -1.49 -16.94
C ASN A 453 -7.37 -0.74 -16.06
N SER A 454 -8.66 -1.01 -16.25
CA SER A 454 -9.72 -0.23 -15.62
C SER A 454 -9.77 -0.37 -14.09
N LEU A 455 -9.34 -1.49 -13.53
CA LEU A 455 -9.24 -1.65 -12.07
C LEU A 455 -8.12 -0.77 -11.49
N GLN A 456 -6.96 -0.74 -12.15
CA GLN A 456 -5.87 0.17 -11.81
C GLN A 456 -6.28 1.64 -11.97
N GLN A 457 -6.94 2.00 -13.07
CA GLN A 457 -7.43 3.36 -13.32
C GLN A 457 -8.35 3.83 -12.19
N LEU A 458 -9.32 3.00 -11.76
CA LEU A 458 -10.20 3.33 -10.64
C LEU A 458 -9.45 3.42 -9.29
N ALA A 459 -8.47 2.54 -9.06
CA ALA A 459 -7.65 2.59 -7.85
C ALA A 459 -6.79 3.88 -7.80
N TYR A 460 -6.23 4.30 -8.93
CA TYR A 460 -5.48 5.55 -9.06
C TYR A 460 -6.39 6.78 -8.94
N PHE A 461 -7.57 6.75 -9.57
CA PHE A 461 -8.59 7.78 -9.41
C PHE A 461 -8.96 7.98 -7.93
N ALA A 462 -9.33 6.90 -7.24
CA ALA A 462 -9.69 6.94 -5.84
C ALA A 462 -8.53 7.42 -4.95
N THR A 463 -7.31 7.00 -5.23
CA THR A 463 -6.12 7.41 -4.46
C THR A 463 -5.84 8.91 -4.62
N VAL A 464 -5.85 9.42 -5.85
CA VAL A 464 -5.47 10.80 -6.18
C VAL A 464 -6.60 11.81 -5.93
N PHE A 465 -7.85 11.48 -6.26
CA PHE A 465 -8.98 12.41 -6.22
C PHE A 465 -9.94 12.21 -5.04
N ILE A 466 -9.81 11.13 -4.25
CA ILE A 466 -10.65 10.88 -3.07
C ILE A 466 -9.78 10.78 -1.80
N ALA A 467 -8.90 9.78 -1.71
CA ALA A 467 -8.12 9.51 -0.50
C ALA A 467 -7.14 10.65 -0.18
N ALA A 468 -6.43 11.19 -1.17
CA ALA A 468 -5.51 12.30 -0.96
C ALA A 468 -6.23 13.59 -0.49
N PRO A 469 -7.28 14.11 -1.19
CA PRO A 469 -8.08 15.22 -0.68
C PRO A 469 -8.67 14.97 0.71
N LEU A 470 -9.12 13.75 1.02
CA LEU A 470 -9.65 13.41 2.33
C LEU A 470 -8.57 13.46 3.43
N ALA A 471 -7.34 13.01 3.13
CA ALA A 471 -6.19 13.18 4.02
C ALA A 471 -5.85 14.66 4.25
N ILE A 472 -5.89 15.49 3.20
CA ILE A 472 -5.64 16.95 3.30
C ILE A 472 -6.71 17.62 4.17
N ILE A 473 -8.00 17.41 3.89
CA ILE A 473 -9.12 18.03 4.63
C ILE A 473 -9.09 17.64 6.10
N THR A 474 -8.80 16.38 6.41
CA THR A 474 -8.70 15.88 7.80
C THR A 474 -7.41 16.32 8.49
N GLY A 475 -6.29 16.38 7.78
CA GLY A 475 -5.01 16.90 8.27
C GLY A 475 -5.09 18.40 8.61
N VAL A 476 -5.61 19.22 7.69
CA VAL A 476 -5.82 20.66 7.90
C VAL A 476 -6.71 20.93 9.12
N ARG A 477 -7.73 20.09 9.37
CA ARG A 477 -8.60 20.23 10.55
C ARG A 477 -7.90 19.95 11.89
N MET A 478 -6.91 19.07 11.89
CA MET A 478 -6.07 18.76 13.06
C MET A 478 -4.82 19.63 13.15
N SER A 479 -4.46 20.30 12.05
CA SER A 479 -3.36 21.26 11.99
C SER A 479 -3.57 22.43 12.94
N GLY A 480 -2.45 23.06 13.32
CA GLY A 480 -2.51 24.36 13.99
C GLY A 480 -2.70 25.55 13.04
N PHE A 481 -3.09 25.34 11.78
CA PHE A 481 -3.56 26.41 10.89
C PHE A 481 -5.09 26.60 10.99
N TRP A 482 -5.80 25.63 11.57
CA TRP A 482 -7.25 25.71 11.74
C TRP A 482 -7.66 26.83 12.72
N PRO A 483 -8.65 27.69 12.37
CA PRO A 483 -9.10 28.78 13.23
C PRO A 483 -9.83 28.26 14.46
N LYS A 484 -9.39 28.69 15.65
CA LYS A 484 -9.99 28.28 16.92
C LYS A 484 -11.31 28.99 17.21
N ASP A 485 -11.40 30.26 16.83
CA ASP A 485 -12.50 31.15 17.22
C ASP A 485 -13.69 31.12 16.24
N ALA A 486 -13.64 30.22 15.24
CA ALA A 486 -14.68 30.04 14.23
C ALA A 486 -15.79 29.06 14.70
N ALA A 487 -16.64 29.47 15.63
CA ALA A 487 -17.65 28.62 16.29
C ALA A 487 -18.54 27.82 15.31
N ARG A 488 -19.11 28.46 14.27
CA ARG A 488 -19.95 27.80 13.25
C ARG A 488 -19.20 26.69 12.51
N LEU A 489 -17.96 26.95 12.12
CA LEU A 489 -17.10 26.01 11.39
C LEU A 489 -16.67 24.84 12.28
N ASN A 490 -16.32 25.11 13.55
CA ASN A 490 -15.96 24.09 14.53
C ASN A 490 -17.14 23.17 14.91
N ARG A 491 -18.37 23.70 14.91
CA ARG A 491 -19.60 22.91 15.11
C ARG A 491 -19.94 22.05 13.89
N LEU A 492 -19.77 22.57 12.67
CA LEU A 492 -20.03 21.84 11.44
C LEU A 492 -18.99 20.73 11.19
N TYR A 493 -17.73 20.97 11.56
CA TYR A 493 -16.66 19.98 11.44
C TYR A 493 -15.91 19.78 12.76
N PRO A 494 -16.35 18.86 13.63
CA PRO A 494 -15.65 18.51 14.86
C PRO A 494 -14.33 17.77 14.61
N VAL A 495 -13.35 17.92 15.50
CA VAL A 495 -12.00 17.33 15.35
C VAL A 495 -12.01 15.80 15.53
N GLU A 496 -13.03 15.28 16.23
CA GLU A 496 -13.28 13.87 16.46
C GLU A 496 -13.56 13.14 15.15
N TRP A 497 -14.32 13.77 14.25
CA TRP A 497 -14.59 13.25 12.91
C TRP A 497 -13.32 13.24 12.06
N ALA A 498 -12.55 14.32 12.06
CA ALA A 498 -11.27 14.38 11.35
C ALA A 498 -10.33 13.26 11.81
N ARG A 499 -10.19 13.03 13.11
CA ARG A 499 -9.36 11.94 13.66
C ARG A 499 -9.88 10.54 13.29
N LYS A 500 -11.21 10.34 13.33
CA LYS A 500 -11.87 9.08 12.95
C LYS A 500 -11.68 8.74 11.48
N VAL A 501 -11.55 9.72 10.59
CA VAL A 501 -11.35 9.51 9.15
C VAL A 501 -9.87 9.47 8.76
N HIS A 502 -9.04 10.36 9.28
CA HIS A 502 -7.63 10.48 8.90
C HIS A 502 -6.81 9.21 9.13
N PHE A 503 -7.04 8.52 10.26
CA PHE A 503 -6.29 7.30 10.58
C PHE A 503 -6.65 6.12 9.65
N PRO A 504 -7.94 5.81 9.37
CA PRO A 504 -8.31 4.89 8.30
C PRO A 504 -7.79 5.27 6.91
N VAL A 505 -7.74 6.56 6.55
CA VAL A 505 -7.18 7.00 5.27
C VAL A 505 -5.67 6.73 5.20
N MET A 506 -4.91 6.94 6.29
CA MET A 506 -3.51 6.53 6.37
C MET A 506 -3.35 5.01 6.22
N LEU A 507 -4.24 4.20 6.83
CA LEU A 507 -4.24 2.75 6.64
C LEU A 507 -4.57 2.35 5.19
N TYR A 508 -5.51 3.04 4.54
CA TYR A 508 -5.80 2.85 3.11
C TYR A 508 -4.54 3.08 2.27
N PHE A 509 -3.79 4.17 2.50
CA PHE A 509 -2.52 4.41 1.80
C PHE A 509 -1.49 3.31 2.03
N VAL A 510 -1.34 2.81 3.27
CA VAL A 510 -0.43 1.69 3.58
C VAL A 510 -0.83 0.43 2.82
N VAL A 511 -2.12 0.06 2.84
CA VAL A 511 -2.65 -1.11 2.13
C VAL A 511 -2.49 -0.94 0.62
N PHE A 512 -2.85 0.22 0.07
CA PHE A 512 -2.67 0.56 -1.35
C PHE A 512 -1.20 0.41 -1.77
N ILE A 513 -0.25 0.98 -1.02
CA ILE A 513 1.19 0.87 -1.33
C ILE A 513 1.63 -0.60 -1.34
N ILE A 514 1.20 -1.42 -0.37
CA ILE A 514 1.55 -2.85 -0.32
C ILE A 514 1.02 -3.58 -1.55
N PHE A 515 -0.27 -3.43 -1.88
CA PHE A 515 -0.87 -4.09 -3.06
C PHE A 515 -0.26 -3.58 -4.37
N HIS A 516 -0.12 -2.28 -4.54
CA HIS A 516 0.44 -1.65 -5.73
C HIS A 516 1.88 -2.13 -5.99
N VAL A 517 2.76 -2.06 -4.99
CA VAL A 517 4.15 -2.53 -5.12
C VAL A 517 4.20 -4.04 -5.39
N THR A 518 3.37 -4.84 -4.71
CA THR A 518 3.31 -6.29 -4.96
C THR A 518 2.92 -6.60 -6.40
N LEU A 519 1.90 -5.93 -6.94
CA LEU A 519 1.48 -6.13 -8.33
C LEU A 519 2.54 -5.64 -9.33
N VAL A 520 3.20 -4.51 -9.08
CA VAL A 520 4.32 -4.01 -9.91
C VAL A 520 5.43 -5.05 -10.07
N PHE A 521 5.76 -5.79 -9.02
CA PHE A 521 6.73 -6.90 -9.11
C PHE A 521 6.14 -8.17 -9.73
N ALA A 522 4.86 -8.47 -9.50
CA ALA A 522 4.19 -9.67 -10.00
C ALA A 522 3.82 -9.63 -11.51
N THR A 523 3.50 -8.46 -12.07
CA THR A 523 3.06 -8.29 -13.48
C THR A 523 4.19 -7.89 -14.45
N GLY A 524 5.46 -8.16 -14.08
CA GLY A 524 6.64 -7.89 -14.91
C GLY A 524 7.52 -6.76 -14.37
N ALA A 525 8.19 -7.03 -13.25
CA ALA A 525 9.00 -6.07 -12.48
C ALA A 525 9.89 -5.14 -13.32
N LEU A 526 10.76 -5.67 -14.18
CA LEU A 526 11.71 -4.86 -14.96
C LEU A 526 10.98 -3.90 -15.92
N ARG A 527 10.00 -4.39 -16.69
CA ARG A 527 9.17 -3.56 -17.59
C ARG A 527 8.45 -2.46 -16.83
N ASN A 528 7.77 -2.80 -15.74
CA ASN A 528 7.03 -1.84 -14.91
C ASN A 528 7.95 -0.78 -14.29
N LEU A 529 9.13 -1.16 -13.80
CA LEU A 529 10.12 -0.23 -13.27
C LEU A 529 10.75 0.65 -14.37
N ASN A 530 10.93 0.13 -15.60
CA ASN A 530 11.36 0.94 -16.74
C ASN A 530 10.32 2.02 -17.10
N HIS A 531 9.03 1.68 -17.10
CA HIS A 531 7.95 2.65 -17.31
C HIS A 531 8.03 3.80 -16.29
N MET A 532 8.15 3.48 -14.99
CA MET A 532 8.03 4.46 -13.90
C MET A 532 9.32 5.21 -13.55
N TYR A 533 10.47 4.54 -13.57
CA TYR A 533 11.75 5.10 -13.10
C TYR A 533 12.72 5.48 -14.22
N ALA A 534 12.71 4.76 -15.36
CA ALA A 534 13.56 5.09 -16.50
C ALA A 534 12.84 5.95 -17.56
N ALA A 535 11.51 6.12 -17.46
CA ALA A 535 10.67 6.72 -18.51
C ALA A 535 10.87 6.02 -19.87
N GLN A 536 10.97 4.69 -19.86
CA GLN A 536 11.21 3.83 -21.02
C GLN A 536 10.12 2.77 -21.11
N GLY A 537 9.51 2.59 -22.28
CA GLY A 537 8.51 1.57 -22.55
C GLY A 537 8.11 1.54 -24.02
N SER A 538 7.23 0.62 -24.38
CA SER A 538 6.83 0.35 -25.77
C SER A 538 5.40 -0.18 -25.85
N VAL A 539 4.82 -0.13 -27.05
CA VAL A 539 3.59 -0.87 -27.37
C VAL A 539 3.84 -2.39 -27.45
N ASP A 540 5.06 -2.82 -27.78
CA ASP A 540 5.51 -4.21 -27.73
C ASP A 540 5.74 -4.64 -26.26
N PRO A 541 5.03 -5.65 -25.74
CA PRO A 541 5.20 -6.12 -24.36
C PRO A 541 6.60 -6.64 -24.02
N ASN A 542 7.37 -7.13 -25.01
CA ASN A 542 8.69 -7.70 -24.80
C ASN A 542 9.81 -6.65 -24.81
N ALA A 543 9.56 -5.50 -25.45
CA ALA A 543 10.55 -4.43 -25.49
C ALA A 543 10.80 -3.85 -24.08
N TYR A 544 12.08 -3.71 -23.74
CA TYR A 544 12.56 -3.34 -22.40
C TYR A 544 12.21 -4.32 -21.26
N ALA A 545 11.74 -5.55 -21.55
CA ALA A 545 11.51 -6.57 -20.53
C ALA A 545 12.81 -6.96 -19.79
N ASP A 546 13.93 -7.06 -20.51
CA ASP A 546 15.25 -7.41 -19.97
C ASP A 546 16.13 -6.19 -19.60
N ASN A 547 15.59 -4.97 -19.66
CA ASN A 547 16.35 -3.76 -19.38
C ASN A 547 16.39 -3.46 -17.87
N TRP A 548 17.60 -3.26 -17.34
CA TRP A 548 17.85 -3.08 -15.92
C TRP A 548 17.84 -1.61 -15.46
N ALA A 549 17.76 -0.64 -16.39
CA ALA A 549 17.86 0.79 -16.08
C ALA A 549 16.86 1.25 -14.99
N GLY A 550 15.56 0.91 -15.15
CA GLY A 550 14.52 1.27 -14.19
C GLY A 550 14.72 0.62 -12.82
N LEU A 551 15.22 -0.62 -12.76
CA LEU A 551 15.53 -1.30 -11.50
C LEU A 551 16.72 -0.64 -10.78
N LEU A 552 17.77 -0.25 -11.50
CA LEU A 552 18.93 0.44 -10.92
C LEU A 552 18.53 1.81 -10.35
N ILE A 553 17.70 2.58 -11.09
CA ILE A 553 17.17 3.86 -10.62
C ILE A 553 16.24 3.65 -9.41
N PHE A 554 15.41 2.59 -9.39
CA PHE A 554 14.59 2.22 -8.24
C PHE A 554 15.43 1.87 -6.99
N ILE A 555 16.53 1.13 -7.14
CA ILE A 555 17.44 0.81 -6.02
C ILE A 555 18.07 2.09 -5.46
N LEU A 556 18.51 3.02 -6.33
CA LEU A 556 18.99 4.33 -5.92
C LEU A 556 17.91 5.14 -5.19
N SER A 557 16.67 5.13 -5.70
CA SER A 557 15.51 5.78 -5.10
C SER A 557 15.23 5.24 -3.69
N LEU A 558 15.26 3.92 -3.52
CA LEU A 558 15.11 3.26 -2.22
C LEU A 558 16.23 3.66 -1.24
N GLY A 559 17.47 3.77 -1.73
CA GLY A 559 18.60 4.30 -0.95
C GLY A 559 18.35 5.73 -0.45
N ILE A 560 17.81 6.61 -1.30
CA ILE A 560 17.45 7.99 -0.92
C ILE A 560 16.28 8.01 0.09
N ILE A 561 15.28 7.13 -0.06
CA ILE A 561 14.18 6.98 0.91
C ILE A 561 14.70 6.52 2.28
N VAL A 562 15.61 5.55 2.31
CA VAL A 562 16.27 5.10 3.55
C VAL A 562 17.12 6.23 4.16
N ALA A 563 17.86 6.99 3.36
CA ALA A 563 18.61 8.14 3.83
C ALA A 563 17.70 9.22 4.43
N GLY A 564 16.58 9.55 3.78
CA GLY A 564 15.55 10.44 4.30
C GLY A 564 14.91 9.94 5.60
N TRP A 565 14.65 8.63 5.71
CA TRP A 565 14.17 8.00 6.94
C TRP A 565 15.20 8.16 8.06
N VAL A 566 16.49 7.94 7.82
CA VAL A 566 17.54 8.14 8.83
C VAL A 566 17.67 9.64 9.18
N ALA A 567 17.55 10.53 8.21
CA ALA A 567 17.59 11.99 8.39
C ALA A 567 16.38 12.54 9.17
N ALA A 568 15.23 11.88 9.17
CA ALA A 568 14.07 12.25 9.99
C ALA A 568 14.25 11.99 11.52
N ARG A 569 15.48 11.82 12.01
CA ARG A 569 15.81 11.74 13.44
C ARG A 569 15.90 13.15 14.07
N PRO A 570 15.52 13.34 15.35
CA PRO A 570 15.52 14.64 16.01
C PRO A 570 16.84 15.45 15.92
N LEU A 571 17.99 14.78 15.91
CA LEU A 571 19.31 15.43 15.80
C LEU A 571 19.50 16.22 14.50
N VAL A 572 18.93 15.73 13.39
CA VAL A 572 19.03 16.37 12.06
C VAL A 572 17.84 17.31 11.83
N VAL A 573 16.66 16.95 12.33
CA VAL A 573 15.44 17.76 12.17
C VAL A 573 15.43 19.02 13.04
N ALA A 574 16.01 18.98 14.26
CA ALA A 574 15.99 20.13 15.17
C ALA A 574 16.74 21.38 14.62
N PRO A 575 17.94 21.28 14.00
CA PRO A 575 18.55 22.40 13.29
C PRO A 575 17.66 23.02 12.21
N ILE A 576 17.03 22.19 11.37
CA ILE A 576 16.13 22.67 10.30
C ILE A 576 14.92 23.39 10.91
N ALA A 577 14.30 22.81 11.95
CA ALA A 577 13.15 23.40 12.63
C ALA A 577 13.48 24.77 13.29
N ARG A 578 14.73 25.01 13.71
CA ARG A 578 15.19 26.32 14.23
C ARG A 578 15.19 27.43 13.17
N LEU A 579 15.24 27.12 11.87
CA LEU A 579 15.09 28.12 10.81
C LEU A 579 13.68 28.75 10.81
N PHE A 580 12.68 28.00 11.27
CA PHE A 580 11.27 28.41 11.26
C PHE A 580 10.74 28.83 12.65
N GLY A 581 11.50 28.59 13.72
CA GLY A 581 11.03 28.77 15.10
C GLY A 581 12.10 28.58 16.14
N THR A 582 11.69 28.31 17.37
CA THR A 582 12.59 27.96 18.48
C THR A 582 12.37 26.51 18.88
N VAL A 583 13.45 25.75 19.02
CA VAL A 583 13.41 24.35 19.47
C VAL A 583 13.99 24.27 20.88
N LYS A 584 13.27 23.64 21.80
CA LYS A 584 13.71 23.39 23.18
C LYS A 584 13.51 21.92 23.54
N SER A 585 14.53 21.29 24.10
CA SER A 585 14.37 20.05 24.86
C SER A 585 13.71 20.34 26.22
N ARG A 586 13.08 19.33 26.80
CA ARG A 586 12.68 19.30 28.21
C ARG A 586 13.90 19.10 29.11
#